data_AF-A0A661PBJ5-F1
#
_entry.id   AF-A0A661PBJ5-F1
#
_cell.length_a   1.000
_cell.length_b   1.000
_cell.length_c   1.000
_cell.angle_alpha   90.00
_cell.angle_beta   90.00
_cell.angle_gamma   90.00
#
_symmetry.space_group_name_H-M   'P 1'
#
loop_
_entity.id
_entity.type
_entity.pdbx_description
1 polymer ?
#
loop_
_entity_poly.entity_id
_entity_poly.type
_entity_poly.pdbx_seq_one_letter_code
_entity_poly.pdbx_strand_id
1 'polypeptide(L)' 'VDPLAAAISISIFAATYAAFRIAAIGSLVATLAFPSLLWLRNHSTSHLVLALLIALVIIVQHRDNLRRLRRGEEHKV' A
#
# COMPACT_ATOMS: atom_id res chain seq x y z
N VAL A 1 -6.54 15.67 -2.32
CA VAL A 1 -5.64 14.60 -2.81
C VAL A 1 -4.28 15.19 -3.14
N ASP A 2 -3.20 14.70 -2.52
CA ASP A 2 -1.83 15.22 -2.67
C ASP A 2 -1.06 14.43 -3.75
N PRO A 3 -0.73 15.04 -4.91
CA PRO A 3 -0.06 14.36 -6.03
C PRO A 3 1.32 13.79 -5.66
N LEU A 4 2.04 14.46 -4.75
CA LEU A 4 3.38 14.05 -4.36
C LEU A 4 3.33 12.80 -3.48
N ALA A 5 2.36 12.73 -2.55
CA ALA A 5 2.16 11.57 -1.70
C ALA A 5 1.75 10.33 -2.52
N ALA A 6 0.95 10.53 -3.57
CA ALA A 6 0.59 9.47 -4.52
C ALA A 6 1.83 9.00 -5.30
N ALA A 7 2.62 9.92 -5.85
CA ALA A 7 3.85 9.58 -6.57
C ALA A 7 4.83 8.79 -5.70
N ILE A 8 5.06 9.23 -4.47
CA ILE A 8 5.95 8.52 -3.52
C ILE A 8 5.41 7.12 -3.20
N SER A 9 4.09 6.97 -3.03
CA SER A 9 3.50 5.66 -2.74
C SER A 9 3.61 4.70 -3.94
N ILE A 10 3.51 5.21 -5.17
CA ILE A 10 3.78 4.44 -6.39
C ILE A 10 5.25 4.05 -6.47
N SER A 11 6.18 4.96 -6.15
CA SER A 11 7.61 4.64 -6.10
C SER A 11 7.93 3.58 -5.05
N ILE A 12 7.31 3.65 -3.86
CA ILE A 12 7.45 2.63 -2.81
C ILE A 12 6.89 1.30 -3.28
N PHE A 13 5.72 1.29 -3.94
CA PHE A 13 5.16 0.09 -4.55
C PHE A 13 6.14 -0.52 -5.55
N ALA A 14 6.65 0.28 -6.49
CA ALA A 14 7.56 -0.18 -7.53
C ALA A 14 8.88 -0.73 -6.96
N ALA A 15 9.47 -0.04 -5.98
CA ALA A 15 10.70 -0.49 -5.32
C ALA A 15 10.50 -1.80 -4.54
N THR A 16 9.39 -1.90 -3.80
CA THR A 16 9.05 -3.11 -3.03
C THR A 16 8.72 -4.27 -3.96
N TYR A 17 8.00 -4.00 -5.05
CA TYR A 17 7.70 -4.99 -6.09
C TYR A 17 8.99 -5.48 -6.77
N ALA A 18 9.92 -4.59 -7.11
CA ALA A 18 11.20 -4.96 -7.70
C ALA A 18 12.06 -5.80 -6.75
N ALA A 19 12.04 -5.50 -5.44
CA ALA A 19 12.82 -6.24 -4.44
C ALA A 19 12.25 -7.64 -4.15
N PHE A 20 10.94 -7.75 -3.98
CA PHE A 20 10.31 -9.00 -3.55
C PHE A 20 9.75 -9.85 -4.70
N ARG A 21 9.54 -9.25 -5.89
CA ARG A 21 8.82 -9.84 -7.05
C ARG A 21 7.45 -10.40 -6.69
N ILE A 22 6.84 -9.82 -5.67
CA ILE A 22 5.57 -10.25 -5.10
C ILE A 22 4.66 -9.02 -5.00
N ALA A 23 3.59 -9.01 -5.79
CA ALA A 23 2.65 -7.90 -5.86
C ALA A 23 1.96 -7.64 -4.50
N ALA A 24 1.62 -8.68 -3.72
CA ALA A 24 0.98 -8.50 -2.42
C ALA A 24 1.83 -7.71 -1.42
N ILE A 25 3.13 -8.01 -1.35
CA ILE A 25 4.06 -7.32 -0.44
C ILE A 25 4.18 -5.86 -0.86
N GLY A 26 4.36 -5.59 -2.16
CA GLY A 26 4.41 -4.23 -2.68
C GLY A 26 3.15 -3.42 -2.36
N SER A 27 1.97 -4.01 -2.58
CA SER A 27 0.69 -3.36 -2.29
C SER A 27 0.51 -3.06 -0.81
N LEU A 28 0.83 -4.01 0.09
CA LEU A 28 0.75 -3.81 1.54
C LEU A 28 1.63 -2.65 2.01
N VAL A 29 2.89 -2.63 1.57
CA VAL A 29 3.85 -1.60 1.96
C VAL A 29 3.41 -0.23 1.44
N ALA A 30 3.00 -0.13 0.18
CA ALA A 30 2.49 1.12 -0.39
C ALA A 30 1.21 1.61 0.30
N THR A 31 0.33 0.67 0.68
CA THR A 31 -0.93 0.97 1.38
C THR A 31 -0.70 1.57 2.76
N LEU A 32 0.32 1.11 3.49
CA LEU A 32 0.71 1.68 4.78
C LEU A 32 1.55 2.96 4.64
N ALA A 33 2.33 3.07 3.58
CA ALA A 33 3.16 4.26 3.32
C ALA A 33 2.32 5.52 3.05
N PHE A 34 1.21 5.41 2.33
CA PHE A 34 0.38 6.56 1.96
C PHE A 34 -0.21 7.34 3.15
N PRO A 35 -0.93 6.73 4.12
CA PRO A 35 -1.41 7.44 5.30
C PRO A 35 -0.26 7.93 6.19
N SER A 36 0.86 7.20 6.25
CA SER A 36 2.06 7.62 6.99
C SER A 36 2.65 8.91 6.42
N LEU A 37 2.73 9.02 5.09
CA LEU A 37 3.17 10.23 4.40
C LEU A 37 2.21 11.41 4.63
N LEU A 38 0.90 11.17 4.58
CA LEU A 38 -0.10 12.21 4.83
C LEU A 38 -0.02 12.74 6.26
N TRP A 39 0.23 11.86 7.24
CA TRP A 39 0.47 12.25 8.62
C TRP A 39 1.75 13.10 8.75
N LEU A 40 2.84 12.69 8.11
CA LEU A 40 4.11 13.42 8.15
C LEU A 40 4.02 14.83 7.51
N ARG A 41 3.13 15.01 6.54
CA ARG A 41 2.90 16.30 5.86
C ARG A 41 1.84 17.19 6.55
N ASN A 42 1.35 16.82 7.74
CA ASN A 42 0.33 17.58 8.48
C ASN A 42 -0.94 17.88 7.66
N HIS A 43 -1.35 16.94 6.79
CA HIS A 43 -2.61 17.08 6.05
C HIS A 43 -3.81 17.03 6.99
N SER A 44 -4.91 17.67 6.58
CA SER A 44 -6.16 17.71 7.35
C SER A 44 -6.62 16.30 7.75
N THR A 45 -7.12 16.15 8.97
CA THR A 45 -7.58 14.88 9.56
C THR A 45 -8.57 14.13 8.65
N SER A 46 -9.39 14.86 7.90
CA SER A 46 -10.33 14.28 6.92
C SER A 46 -9.63 13.52 5.78
N HIS A 47 -8.49 13.99 5.30
CA HIS A 47 -7.69 13.30 4.30
C HIS A 47 -7.04 12.03 4.86
N LEU A 48 -6.60 12.08 6.12
CA LEU A 48 -6.03 10.94 6.84
C LEU A 48 -7.08 9.83 7.03
N VAL A 49 -8.29 10.19 7.46
CA VAL A 49 -9.41 9.24 7.61
C VAL A 49 -9.75 8.61 6.27
N LEU A 50 -9.84 9.40 5.19
CA LEU A 50 -10.08 8.86 3.85
C LEU A 50 -8.97 7.90 3.40
N ALA A 51 -7.71 8.26 3.62
CA ALA A 51 -6.57 7.41 3.29
C ALA A 51 -6.57 6.09 4.07
N LEU A 52 -6.92 6.13 5.35
CA LEU A 52 -7.08 4.93 6.19
C LEU A 52 -8.24 4.04 5.71
N LEU A 53 -9.37 4.63 5.30
CA LEU A 53 -10.49 3.87 4.75
C LEU A 53 -10.11 3.19 3.42
N ILE A 54 -9.44 3.92 2.52
CA ILE A 54 -8.94 3.36 1.27
C ILE A 54 -7.93 2.24 1.55
N ALA A 55 -7.02 2.45 2.50
CA ALA A 55 -6.05 1.46 2.91
C ALA A 55 -6.73 0.19 3.44
N LEU A 56 -7.77 0.34 4.26
CA LEU A 56 -8.56 -0.78 4.77
C LEU A 56 -9.22 -1.56 3.63
N VAL A 57 -9.84 -0.88 2.66
CA VAL A 57 -10.45 -1.52 1.49
C VAL A 57 -9.42 -2.31 0.68
N ILE A 58 -8.23 -1.74 0.46
CA ILE A 58 -7.15 -2.42 -0.26
C ILE A 58 -6.68 -3.66 0.51
N ILE A 59 -6.44 -3.55 1.82
CA ILE A 59 -6.05 -4.70 2.65
C ILE A 59 -7.11 -5.80 2.58
N VAL A 60 -8.38 -5.41 2.67
CA VAL A 60 -9.53 -6.31 2.59
C VAL A 60 -9.61 -6.95 1.20
N GLN A 61 -9.30 -6.24 0.12
CA GLN A 61 -9.25 -6.80 -1.24
C GLN A 61 -8.07 -7.78 -1.42
N HIS A 62 -6.96 -7.52 -0.74
CA HIS A 62 -5.74 -8.34 -0.81
C HIS A 62 -5.73 -9.54 0.13
N ARG A 63 -6.78 -9.74 0.94
CA ARG A 63 -6.90 -10.89 1.86
C ARG A 63 -6.63 -12.25 1.19
N ASP A 64 -7.05 -12.40 -0.08
CA ASP A 64 -6.83 -13.62 -0.84
C ASP A 64 -5.36 -13.75 -1.28
N ASN A 65 -4.73 -12.64 -1.65
CA ASN A 65 -3.30 -12.60 -1.95
C ASN A 65 -2.45 -12.86 -0.69
N LEU A 66 -2.80 -12.29 0.47
CA LEU A 66 -2.15 -12.61 1.75
C LEU A 66 -2.32 -14.10 2.11
N ARG A 67 -3.50 -14.68 1.85
CA ARG A 67 -3.74 -16.11 2.07
C ARG A 67 -2.90 -16.99 1.16
N ARG A 68 -2.66 -16.59 -0.09
CA ARG A 68 -1.77 -17.29 -1.03
C ARG A 68 -0.31 -17.09 -0.65
N LEU A 69 0.09 -15.88 -0.26
CA LEU A 69 1.42 -15.55 0.27
C LEU A 69 1.77 -16.42 1.48
N ARG A 70 0.86 -16.52 2.46
CA ARG A 70 1.06 -17.35 3.65
C ARG A 70 1.17 -18.84 3.33
N ARG A 71 0.56 -19.29 2.23
CA ARG A 71 0.67 -20.67 1.73
C ARG A 71 1.86 -20.89 0.78
N GLY A 72 2.61 -19.85 0.44
CA GLY A 72 3.67 -19.91 -0.57
C GLY A 72 3.17 -20.13 -2.00
N GLU A 73 1.87 -19.96 -2.24
CA GLU A 73 1.22 -20.16 -3.55
C GLU A 73 1.21 -18.89 -4.40
N GLU A 74 1.65 -17.75 -3.85
CA GLU A 74 1.78 -16.54 -4.63
C GLU A 74 2.93 -16.69 -5.63
N HIS A 75 2.57 -16.61 -6.91
CA HIS A 75 3.54 -16.63 -7.99
C HIS A 75 4.41 -15.38 -7.94
N LYS A 76 5.73 -15.57 -7.87
CA LYS A 76 6.68 -14.54 -8.25
C LYS A 76 6.50 -14.29 -9.73
N VAL A 77 6.10 -13.08 -10.10
CA VAL A 77 6.02 -12.65 -11.50
C VAL A 77 7.38 -12.10 -11.96
#